data_AF-A0A447RT98-F1
#
_entry.id   AF-A0A447RT98-F1
#
_cell.length_a   1.000
_cell.length_b   1.000
_cell.length_c   1.000
_cell.angle_alpha   90.00
_cell.angle_beta   90.00
_cell.angle_gamma   90.00
#
_symmetry.space_group_name_H-M   'P 1'
#
loop_
_entity.id
_entity.type
_entity.pdbx_description
1 polymer ?
#
loop_
_entity_poly.entity_id
_entity_poly.type
_entity_poly.pdbx_seq_one_letter_code
_entity_poly.pdbx_strand_id
1 'polypeptide(L)'
;MSTRVRNAQKIAERAGRLYDKMRLFVDDMSAIGQSLDKAQESYRQAMKKLASGRGNLLAQAEAFRGLGVEVKRGINPDLVEQATAQDEQYRLEDEDNLPENDAFSPDSAETVRSREAAPPR
;
A
#
# COMPACT_ATOMS: atom_id res chain seq x y z
N MET A 1 -61.16 7.80 31.06
CA MET A 1 -60.23 7.86 29.91
C MET A 1 -60.52 6.69 28.97
N SER A 2 -60.81 6.95 27.68
CA SER A 2 -61.23 5.94 26.70
C SER A 2 -60.09 4.98 26.33
N THR A 3 -60.38 3.67 26.29
CA THR A 3 -59.42 2.56 26.01
C THR A 3 -58.56 2.78 24.76
N ARG A 4 -59.11 3.45 23.74
CA ARG A 4 -58.38 3.80 22.51
C ARG A 4 -57.19 4.73 22.77
N VAL A 5 -57.35 5.72 23.65
CA VAL A 5 -56.28 6.68 24.00
C VAL A 5 -55.15 5.97 24.74
N ARG A 6 -55.48 5.06 25.68
CA ARG A 6 -54.48 4.28 26.43
C ARG A 6 -53.68 3.33 25.54
N ASN A 7 -54.32 2.73 24.53
CA ASN A 7 -53.64 1.87 23.56
C ASN A 7 -52.75 2.69 22.61
N ALA A 8 -53.24 3.83 22.12
CA ALA A 8 -52.45 4.74 21.27
C ALA A 8 -51.18 5.23 21.99
N GLN A 9 -51.27 5.61 23.27
CA GLN A 9 -50.12 6.02 24.06
C GLN A 9 -49.07 4.91 24.23
N LYS A 10 -49.51 3.68 24.53
CA LYS A 10 -48.61 2.52 24.62
C LYS A 10 -47.92 2.21 23.29
N ILE A 11 -48.63 2.37 22.17
CA ILE A 11 -48.05 2.18 20.84
C ILE A 11 -47.01 3.26 20.57
N ALA A 12 -47.30 4.53 20.87
CA ALA A 12 -46.37 5.64 20.70
C ALA A 12 -45.09 5.46 21.54
N GLU A 13 -45.22 5.09 22.82
CA GLU A 13 -44.07 4.82 23.70
C GLU A 13 -43.20 3.66 23.18
N ARG A 14 -43.83 2.58 22.70
CA ARG A 14 -43.11 1.44 22.11
C ARG A 14 -42.44 1.80 20.79
N ALA A 15 -43.12 2.57 19.94
CA ALA A 15 -42.59 3.04 18.67
C ALA A 15 -41.37 3.94 18.89
N GLY A 16 -41.42 4.87 19.85
CA GLY A 16 -40.28 5.72 20.21
C GLY A 16 -39.06 4.89 20.67
N ARG A 17 -39.28 3.96 21.62
CA ARG A 17 -38.20 3.07 22.09
C ARG A 17 -37.63 2.18 20.99
N LEU A 18 -38.47 1.71 20.08
CA LEU A 18 -38.02 0.90 18.94
C LEU A 18 -37.17 1.75 17.99
N TYR A 19 -37.59 2.97 17.70
CA TYR A 19 -36.85 3.90 16.87
C TYR A 19 -35.47 4.20 17.44
N ASP A 20 -35.39 4.50 18.75
CA ASP A 20 -34.10 4.75 19.41
C ASP A 20 -33.16 3.55 19.32
N LYS A 21 -33.69 2.32 19.52
CA LYS A 21 -32.90 1.10 19.37
C LYS A 21 -32.42 0.88 17.95
N MET A 22 -33.28 1.11 16.96
CA MET A 22 -32.89 1.00 15.55
C MET A 22 -31.80 2.03 15.22
N ARG A 23 -31.90 3.26 15.73
CA ARG A 23 -30.87 4.29 15.54
C ARG A 23 -29.52 3.83 16.08
N LEU A 24 -29.48 3.37 17.34
CA LEU A 24 -28.25 2.86 17.95
C LEU A 24 -27.68 1.67 17.16
N PHE A 25 -28.53 0.76 16.70
CA PHE A 25 -28.09 -0.36 15.89
C PHE A 25 -27.50 0.07 14.53
N VAL A 26 -28.06 1.09 13.89
CA VAL A 26 -27.48 1.67 12.66
C VAL A 26 -26.11 2.30 12.93
N ASP A 27 -25.95 2.98 14.07
CA ASP A 27 -24.66 3.53 14.49
C ASP A 27 -23.63 2.40 14.69
N ASP A 28 -24.00 1.32 15.37
CA ASP A 28 -23.16 0.13 15.58
C ASP A 28 -22.74 -0.51 14.24
N MET A 29 -23.69 -0.70 13.32
CA MET A 29 -23.41 -1.28 12.00
C MET A 29 -22.48 -0.39 11.16
N SER A 30 -22.61 0.93 11.28
CA SER A 30 -21.73 1.90 10.61
C SER A 30 -20.30 1.81 11.16
N ALA A 31 -20.15 1.67 12.48
CA ALA A 31 -18.84 1.51 13.11
C ALA A 31 -18.16 0.18 12.72
N ILE A 32 -18.92 -0.90 12.59
CA ILE A 32 -18.43 -2.19 12.09
C ILE A 32 -17.94 -2.05 10.64
N GLY A 33 -18.71 -1.39 9.78
CA GLY A 33 -18.32 -1.11 8.39
C GLY A 33 -16.95 -0.43 8.29
N GLN A 34 -16.74 0.64 9.06
CA GLN A 34 -15.45 1.35 9.10
C GLN A 34 -14.30 0.47 9.59
N SER A 35 -14.57 -0.44 10.53
CA SER A 35 -13.55 -1.35 11.06
C SER A 35 -13.16 -2.41 10.03
N LEU A 36 -14.12 -2.90 9.25
CA LEU A 36 -13.87 -3.82 8.14
C LEU A 36 -13.06 -3.16 7.02
N ASP A 37 -13.36 -1.91 6.67
CA ASP A 37 -12.59 -1.17 5.68
C ASP A 37 -11.12 -1.03 6.08
N LYS A 38 -10.87 -0.66 7.34
CA LYS A 38 -9.50 -0.57 7.89
C LYS A 38 -8.78 -1.92 7.92
N ALA A 39 -9.49 -2.99 8.28
CA ALA A 39 -8.93 -4.34 8.28
C ALA A 39 -8.57 -4.78 6.86
N GLN A 40 -9.44 -4.48 5.89
CA GLN A 40 -9.22 -4.80 4.48
C GLN A 40 -8.03 -4.01 3.92
N GLU A 41 -7.90 -2.72 4.25
CA GLU A 41 -6.74 -1.92 3.87
C GLU A 41 -5.44 -2.48 4.44
N SER A 42 -5.44 -2.78 5.74
CA SER A 42 -4.28 -3.37 6.42
C SER A 42 -3.88 -4.71 5.79
N TYR A 43 -4.85 -5.55 5.45
CA TYR A 43 -4.64 -6.80 4.71
C TYR A 43 -4.00 -6.54 3.34
N ARG A 44 -4.55 -5.61 2.54
CA ARG A 44 -3.98 -5.28 1.22
C ARG A 44 -2.54 -4.78 1.33
N GLN A 45 -2.24 -3.93 2.32
CA GLN A 45 -0.88 -3.44 2.56
C GLN A 45 0.09 -4.57 2.95
N ALA A 46 -0.35 -5.49 3.82
CA ALA A 46 0.43 -6.66 4.19
C ALA A 46 0.68 -7.57 2.98
N MET A 47 -0.33 -7.83 2.16
CA MET A 47 -0.19 -8.63 0.94
C MET A 47 0.72 -7.97 -0.09
N LYS A 48 0.70 -6.64 -0.20
CA LYS A 48 1.66 -5.91 -1.04
C LYS A 48 3.10 -6.17 -0.57
N LYS A 49 3.37 -6.05 0.73
CA LYS A 49 4.72 -6.35 1.26
C LYS A 49 5.11 -7.82 1.08
N LEU A 50 4.14 -8.72 1.23
CA LEU A 50 4.39 -10.16 1.15
C LEU A 50 4.68 -10.62 -0.28
N ALA A 51 3.83 -10.24 -1.25
CA ALA A 51 3.76 -10.93 -2.54
C ALA A 51 3.66 -10.01 -3.78
N SER A 52 3.04 -8.83 -3.71
CA SER A 52 2.70 -8.07 -4.94
C SER A 52 3.38 -6.71 -5.09
N GLY A 53 4.11 -6.26 -4.07
CA GLY A 53 4.84 -5.01 -4.10
C GLY A 53 6.24 -5.16 -4.68
N ARG A 54 6.82 -4.01 -5.05
CA ARG A 54 8.26 -3.91 -5.29
C ARG A 54 9.05 -4.36 -4.07
N GLY A 55 10.05 -5.22 -4.30
CA GLY A 55 10.87 -5.83 -3.28
C GLY A 55 10.06 -6.70 -2.32
N ASN A 56 9.02 -7.38 -2.79
CA ASN A 56 8.20 -8.22 -1.92
C ASN A 56 9.02 -9.36 -1.28
N LEU A 57 8.59 -9.79 -0.10
CA LEU A 57 9.31 -10.74 0.73
C LEU A 57 9.43 -12.13 0.08
N LEU A 58 8.43 -12.57 -0.69
CA LEU A 58 8.49 -13.86 -1.38
C LEU A 58 9.58 -13.89 -2.43
N ALA A 59 9.66 -12.86 -3.29
CA ALA A 59 10.71 -12.74 -4.30
C ALA A 59 12.11 -12.69 -3.67
N GLN A 60 12.26 -11.94 -2.56
CA GLN A 60 13.53 -11.88 -1.82
C GLN A 60 13.91 -13.23 -1.19
N ALA A 61 12.94 -13.93 -0.59
CA ALA A 61 13.16 -15.24 -0.01
C ALA A 61 13.60 -16.27 -1.05
N GLU A 62 13.05 -16.20 -2.28
CA GLU A 62 13.52 -17.04 -3.37
C GLU A 62 14.90 -16.70 -3.89
N ALA A 63 15.24 -15.41 -3.94
CA ALA A 63 16.58 -15.01 -4.35
C ALA A 63 17.65 -15.71 -3.48
N PHE A 64 17.39 -15.90 -2.18
CA PHE A 64 18.29 -16.66 -1.30
C PHE A 64 18.38 -18.15 -1.66
N ARG A 65 17.30 -18.79 -2.12
CA ARG A 65 17.37 -20.16 -2.65
C ARG A 65 18.26 -20.23 -3.89
N GLY A 66 18.16 -19.24 -4.78
CA GLY A 66 19.07 -19.09 -5.93
C GLY A 66 20.53 -18.93 -5.52
N LEU A 67 20.80 -18.31 -4.36
CA LEU A 67 22.13 -18.17 -3.76
C LEU A 67 22.61 -19.41 -2.99
N GLY A 68 21.87 -20.52 -3.02
CA GLY A 68 22.27 -21.79 -2.42
C GLY A 68 21.82 -21.99 -0.96
N VAL A 69 20.90 -21.18 -0.45
CA VAL A 69 20.31 -21.41 0.87
C VAL A 69 19.32 -22.59 0.82
N GLU A 70 19.54 -23.59 1.67
CA GLU A 70 18.69 -24.77 1.74
C GLU A 70 17.35 -24.47 2.47
N VAL A 71 16.23 -24.79 1.82
CA VAL A 71 14.88 -24.62 2.38
C VAL A 71 14.20 -25.98 2.52
N LYS A 72 13.91 -26.38 3.77
CA LYS A 72 13.34 -27.70 4.10
C LYS A 72 11.89 -27.89 3.68
N ARG A 73 11.11 -26.81 3.63
CA ARG A 73 9.76 -26.75 3.04
C ARG A 73 9.56 -25.41 2.36
N GLY A 74 9.34 -25.46 1.05
CA GLY A 74 9.04 -24.28 0.26
C GLY A 74 7.65 -23.72 0.55
N ILE A 75 7.47 -22.47 0.18
CA ILE A 75 6.15 -21.84 0.02
C ILE A 75 5.55 -22.36 -1.29
N ASN A 76 4.22 -22.27 -1.46
CA ASN A 76 3.55 -22.70 -2.69
C ASN A 76 4.26 -22.09 -3.92
N PRO A 77 4.76 -22.90 -4.86
CA PRO A 77 5.54 -22.44 -6.01
C PRO A 77 4.76 -21.45 -6.89
N ASP A 78 3.44 -21.65 -7.06
CA ASP A 78 2.62 -20.77 -7.90
C ASP A 78 2.56 -19.34 -7.33
N LEU A 79 2.45 -19.23 -5.99
CA LEU A 79 2.43 -17.93 -5.30
C LEU A 79 3.77 -17.22 -5.39
N VAL A 80 4.84 -18.00 -5.30
CA VAL A 80 6.21 -17.52 -5.42
C VAL A 80 6.50 -17.01 -6.83
N GLU A 81 6.11 -17.77 -7.85
CA GLU A 81 6.32 -17.42 -9.26
C GLU A 81 5.59 -16.13 -9.59
N GLN A 82 4.32 -16.02 -9.19
CA GLN A 82 3.53 -14.80 -9.33
C GLN A 82 4.18 -13.60 -8.63
N ALA A 83 4.70 -13.80 -7.42
CA ALA A 83 5.33 -12.74 -6.64
C ALA A 83 6.67 -12.28 -7.25
N THR A 84 7.45 -13.21 -7.77
CA THR A 84 8.72 -12.93 -8.46
C THR A 84 8.48 -12.20 -9.78
N ALA A 85 7.54 -12.68 -10.60
CA ALA A 85 7.19 -12.05 -11.88
C ALA A 85 6.69 -10.61 -11.70
N GLN A 86 5.88 -10.35 -10.65
CA GLN A 86 5.44 -9.00 -10.33
C GLN A 86 6.59 -8.10 -9.90
N ASP A 87 7.53 -8.59 -9.08
CA ASP A 87 8.71 -7.82 -8.69
C ASP A 87 9.61 -7.48 -9.89
N GLU A 88 9.81 -8.43 -10.79
CA GLU A 88 10.55 -8.23 -12.04
C GLU A 88 9.91 -7.15 -12.91
N GLN A 89 8.58 -7.17 -13.06
CA GLN A 89 7.87 -6.14 -13.79
C GLN A 89 8.11 -4.74 -13.22
N TYR A 90 8.06 -4.58 -11.88
CA TYR A 90 8.40 -3.31 -11.22
C TYR A 90 9.86 -2.87 -11.42
N ARG A 91 10.79 -3.82 -11.60
CA ARG A 91 12.20 -3.47 -11.85
C ARG A 91 12.39 -2.99 -13.28
N LEU A 92 11.74 -3.63 -14.25
CA LEU A 92 11.79 -3.25 -15.66
C LEU A 92 11.17 -1.86 -15.89
N GLU A 93 10.05 -1.57 -15.23
CA GLU A 93 9.40 -0.24 -15.28
C GLU A 93 10.31 0.89 -14.76
N ASP A 94 11.18 0.61 -13.79
CA ASP A 94 12.14 1.61 -13.30
C ASP A 94 13.32 1.82 -14.25
N GLU A 95 13.74 0.78 -14.99
CA GLU A 95 14.82 0.89 -15.98
C GLU A 95 14.42 1.76 -17.18
N ASP A 96 13.16 1.64 -17.64
CA ASP A 96 12.62 2.46 -18.72
C ASP A 96 12.39 3.93 -18.32
N ASN A 97 12.43 4.25 -17.03
CA ASN A 97 12.20 5.59 -16.48
C ASN A 97 13.48 6.25 -15.94
N LEU A 98 14.67 5.74 -16.28
CA LEU A 98 15.91 6.48 -16.03
C LEU A 98 15.85 7.79 -16.83
N PRO A 99 16.16 8.96 -16.21
CA PRO A 99 16.38 10.17 -16.99
C PRO A 99 17.49 9.86 -18.00
N GLU A 100 17.19 10.03 -19.29
CA GLU A 100 18.21 9.98 -20.33
C GLU A 100 19.36 10.87 -19.85
N ASN A 101 20.53 10.25 -19.70
CA ASN A 101 21.74 10.94 -19.30
C ASN A 101 21.94 12.10 -20.29
N ASP A 102 21.60 13.33 -19.88
CA ASP A 102 22.08 14.55 -20.52
C ASP A 102 23.60 14.45 -20.45
N ALA A 103 24.16 13.96 -21.56
CA ALA A 103 25.55 13.61 -21.69
C ALA A 103 26.40 14.74 -21.11
N PHE A 104 27.30 14.40 -20.19
CA PHE A 104 28.37 15.27 -19.76
C PHE A 104 29.08 15.81 -21.02
N SER A 105 28.73 17.04 -21.40
CA SER A 105 29.27 17.68 -22.60
C SER A 105 30.71 18.11 -22.26
N PRO A 106 31.74 17.55 -22.92
CA PRO A 106 33.14 17.76 -22.51
C PRO A 106 33.68 19.15 -22.87
N ASP A 107 32.86 20.04 -23.45
CA ASP A 107 33.28 21.31 -24.05
C ASP A 107 33.55 22.45 -23.04
N SER A 108 33.40 22.20 -21.73
CA SER A 108 33.62 23.25 -20.71
C SER A 108 35.07 23.34 -20.19
N ALA A 109 35.99 22.50 -20.68
CA ALA A 109 37.34 22.37 -20.11
C ALA A 109 38.43 23.24 -20.76
N GLU A 110 38.11 24.12 -21.73
CA GLU A 110 39.15 24.81 -22.52
C GLU A 110 39.25 26.35 -22.39
N THR A 111 38.72 26.97 -21.32
CA THR A 111 38.81 28.45 -21.17
C THR A 111 39.75 28.95 -20.06
N VAL A 112 40.43 28.08 -19.31
CA VAL A 112 41.25 28.52 -18.13
C VAL A 112 42.76 28.52 -18.38
N ARG A 113 43.25 28.34 -19.63
CA ARG A 113 44.70 28.30 -19.93
C ARG A 113 45.31 29.58 -20.52
N SER A 114 44.57 30.68 -20.58
CA SER A 114 45.06 31.92 -21.21
C SER A 114 44.79 33.18 -20.38
N ARG A 115 45.35 33.24 -19.17
CA ARG A 115 45.65 34.45 -18.37
C ARG A 115 46.42 33.94 -17.14
N GLU A 116 47.58 34.41 -16.76
CA GLU A 116 48.49 35.44 -17.23
C GLU A 116 49.78 35.19 -16.43
N ALA A 117 50.92 35.19 -17.12
CA ALA A 117 52.22 35.08 -16.50
C ALA A 117 52.67 36.46 -16.00
N ALA A 118 53.01 36.59 -14.71
CA ALA A 118 54.00 37.56 -14.20
C ALA A 118 54.42 37.23 -12.74
N PRO A 119 55.73 37.14 -12.42
CA PRO A 119 56.25 36.93 -11.06
C PRO A 119 56.63 38.26 -10.36
N PRO A 120 57.09 38.25 -9.09
CA PRO A 120 56.72 39.24 -8.05
C PRO A 120 57.69 40.42 -7.89
N ARG A 121 57.27 41.42 -7.10
CA ARG A 121 58.15 42.33 -6.35
C ARG A 121 57.65 42.48 -4.92
#